data_AF-A0A1D4VAE3-F1
#
_entry.id   AF-A0A1D4VAE3-F1
#
_cell.length_a   1.000
_cell.length_b   1.000
_cell.length_c   1.000
_cell.angle_alpha   90.00
_cell.angle_beta   90.00
_cell.angle_gamma   90.00
#
_symmetry.space_group_name_H-M   'P 1'
#
loop_
_entity.id
_entity.type
_entity.pdbx_description
1 polymer ?
#
loop_
_entity_poly.entity_id
_entity_poly.type
_entity_poly.pdbx_seq_one_letter_code
_entity_poly.pdbx_strand_id
1 'polypeptide(L)'
;MKILINLNASGGFELVNYTTGDIFKYNKSIDKNTDFVLDGVYAYRDINRVGIDTNRGIITLAPGKNEFKIKGDVSDIKTTFKFPFIYR
;
A
#
# COMPACT_ATOMS: atom_id res chain seq x y z
N MET A 1 -1.51 -10.39 -5.05
CA MET A 1 -0.33 -9.76 -4.38
C MET A 1 -0.82 -9.17 -3.07
N LYS A 2 -0.01 -9.30 -2.01
CA LYS A 2 -0.25 -8.72 -0.71
C LYS A 2 0.87 -7.74 -0.38
N ILE A 3 0.53 -6.53 0.06
CA ILE A 3 1.47 -5.50 0.48
C ILE A 3 1.17 -5.19 1.94
N LEU A 4 2.16 -5.37 2.81
CA LEU A 4 2.12 -4.94 4.21
C LEU A 4 2.83 -3.60 4.32
N ILE A 5 2.20 -2.65 4.99
CA ILE A 5 2.69 -1.28 5.18
C ILE A 5 2.54 -0.94 6.67
N ASN A 6 3.63 -0.56 7.30
CA ASN A 6 3.66 -0.01 8.65
C ASN A 6 4.38 1.34 8.58
N LEU A 7 3.71 2.42 8.98
CA LEU A 7 4.24 3.78 8.96
C LEU A 7 3.42 4.68 9.86
N ASN A 8 3.97 5.83 10.25
CA ASN A 8 3.19 6.91 10.84
C ASN A 8 2.70 7.86 9.74
N ALA A 9 1.42 8.20 9.75
CA ALA A 9 0.84 9.26 8.93
C ALA A 9 -0.29 9.97 9.67
N SER A 10 -0.27 11.30 9.68
CA SER A 10 -1.32 12.13 10.29
C SER A 10 -2.57 12.24 9.39
N GLY A 11 -2.37 12.40 8.07
CA GLY A 11 -3.43 12.56 7.07
C GLY A 11 -3.63 11.35 6.14
N GLY A 12 -3.00 10.22 6.46
CA GLY A 12 -2.93 9.07 5.57
C GLY A 12 -1.76 9.14 4.59
N PHE A 13 -1.74 8.23 3.61
CA PHE A 13 -0.60 8.04 2.72
C PHE A 13 -1.03 7.64 1.32
N GLU A 14 -0.12 7.85 0.36
CA GLU A 14 -0.26 7.35 -1.01
C GLU A 14 0.90 6.41 -1.33
N LEU A 15 0.57 5.20 -1.83
CA LEU A 15 1.53 4.30 -2.45
C LEU A 15 1.44 4.45 -3.96
N VAL A 16 2.52 4.89 -4.58
CA VAL A 16 2.61 5.12 -6.02
C VAL A 16 3.55 4.10 -6.63
N ASN A 17 3.08 3.36 -7.65
CA ASN A 17 3.95 2.63 -8.56
C ASN A 17 4.18 3.49 -9.81
N TYR A 18 5.36 4.09 -9.93
CA TYR A 18 5.70 4.91 -11.09
C TYR A 18 5.85 4.10 -12.38
N THR A 19 6.10 2.79 -12.27
CA THR A 19 6.27 1.91 -13.44
C THR A 19 4.94 1.58 -14.10
N THR A 20 3.87 1.36 -13.34
CA THR A 20 2.53 1.07 -13.88
C THR A 20 1.61 2.29 -13.92
N GLY A 21 1.98 3.36 -13.22
CA GLY A 21 1.13 4.55 -13.03
C GLY A 21 0.07 4.39 -11.94
N ASP A 22 0.09 3.28 -11.21
CA ASP A 22 -0.90 2.97 -10.18
C ASP A 22 -0.73 3.86 -8.94
N ILE A 23 -1.85 4.33 -8.41
CA ILE A 23 -1.90 5.12 -7.17
C ILE A 23 -2.94 4.53 -6.23
N PHE A 24 -2.47 4.04 -5.09
CA PHE A 24 -3.31 3.69 -3.95
C PHE A 24 -3.24 4.78 -2.89
N LYS A 25 -4.37 5.21 -2.36
CA LYS A 25 -4.44 6.22 -1.30
C LYS A 25 -5.28 5.76 -0.14
N TYR A 26 -4.76 5.93 1.08
CA TYR A 26 -5.50 5.82 2.33
C TYR A 26 -5.66 7.22 2.95
N ASN A 27 -6.88 7.57 3.38
CA ASN A 27 -7.25 8.94 3.75
C ASN A 27 -7.37 9.19 5.26
N LYS A 28 -6.95 8.23 6.10
CA LYS A 28 -7.01 8.34 7.56
C LYS A 28 -5.63 8.23 8.18
N SER A 29 -5.49 8.74 9.40
CA SER A 29 -4.26 8.59 10.18
C SER A 29 -3.93 7.13 10.45
N ILE A 30 -2.65 6.81 10.54
CA ILE A 30 -2.16 5.48 10.89
C ILE A 30 -0.85 5.60 11.66
N ASP A 31 -0.60 4.69 12.59
CA ASP A 31 0.65 4.58 13.32
C ASP A 31 1.41 3.32 12.89
N LYS A 32 2.72 3.33 13.11
CA LYS A 32 3.61 2.24 12.70
C LYS A 32 3.34 0.88 13.36
N ASN A 33 2.56 0.82 14.44
CA ASN A 33 2.22 -0.43 15.10
C ASN A 33 0.90 -1.02 14.56
N THR A 34 0.15 -0.27 13.76
CA THR A 34 -1.01 -0.77 13.03
C THR A 34 -0.55 -1.52 11.78
N ASP A 35 -1.09 -2.70 11.53
CA ASP A 35 -0.83 -3.45 10.29
C ASP A 35 -1.76 -2.99 9.18
N PHE A 36 -1.23 -2.24 8.20
CA PHE A 36 -1.97 -1.95 6.98
C PHE A 36 -1.68 -2.99 5.91
N VAL A 37 -2.72 -3.68 5.43
CA VAL A 37 -2.57 -4.73 4.43
C VAL A 37 -3.41 -4.39 3.20
N LEU A 38 -2.76 -4.26 2.05
CA LEU A 38 -3.40 -4.25 0.75
C LEU A 38 -3.31 -5.66 0.15
N ASP A 39 -4.42 -6.40 0.15
CA ASP A 39 -4.53 -7.74 -0.42
C ASP A 39 -5.35 -7.71 -1.72
N GLY A 40 -4.65 -7.52 -2.84
CA GLY A 40 -5.27 -7.24 -4.13
C GLY A 40 -6.12 -5.98 -4.08
N VAL A 41 -7.44 -6.15 -4.16
CA VAL A 41 -8.43 -5.06 -4.14
C VAL A 41 -8.88 -4.65 -2.73
N TYR A 42 -8.54 -5.45 -1.72
CA TYR A 42 -9.03 -5.23 -0.36
C TYR A 42 -7.96 -4.58 0.52
N ALA A 43 -8.32 -3.46 1.13
CA ALA A 43 -7.51 -2.78 2.13
C ALA A 43 -7.98 -3.16 3.55
N TYR A 44 -7.03 -3.47 4.41
CA TYR A 44 -7.26 -3.81 5.81
C TYR A 44 -6.42 -2.91 6.73
N ARG A 45 -7.03 -2.53 7.84
CA ARG A 45 -6.38 -1.98 9.02
C ARG A 45 -6.49 -3.04 10.11
N ASP A 46 -5.37 -3.64 10.49
CA ASP A 46 -5.30 -4.87 11.25
C ASP A 46 -6.19 -5.95 10.60
N ILE A 47 -7.31 -6.30 11.22
CA ILE A 47 -8.27 -7.27 10.70
C ILE A 47 -9.50 -6.62 10.01
N ASN A 48 -9.67 -5.32 10.13
CA ASN A 48 -10.87 -4.61 9.67
C ASN A 48 -10.72 -4.15 8.22
N ARG A 49 -11.74 -4.38 7.39
CA ARG A 49 -11.79 -3.86 6.02
C ARG A 49 -12.01 -2.35 6.03
N VAL A 50 -11.11 -1.61 5.39
CA VAL A 50 -11.12 -0.13 5.34
C VAL A 50 -11.16 0.41 3.91
N GLY A 51 -11.72 -0.34 2.96
CA GLY A 51 -11.83 0.10 1.56
C GLY A 51 -12.60 1.41 1.37
N ILE A 52 -13.53 1.75 2.28
CA ILE A 52 -14.25 3.04 2.27
C ILE A 52 -13.33 4.24 2.56
N ASP A 53 -12.24 4.01 3.29
CA ASP A 53 -11.29 5.05 3.69
C ASP A 53 -10.16 5.24 2.66
N THR A 54 -10.33 4.68 1.46
CA THR A 54 -9.33 4.69 0.39
C THR A 54 -9.87 5.34 -0.89
N ASN A 55 -9.00 5.59 -1.86
CA ASN A 55 -9.42 5.92 -3.22
C ASN A 55 -9.95 4.70 -4.02
N ARG A 56 -10.04 3.52 -3.39
CA ARG A 56 -10.36 2.23 -4.04
C ARG A 56 -9.42 1.85 -5.18
N GLY A 57 -8.23 2.47 -5.23
CA GLY A 57 -7.18 2.13 -6.18
C GLY A 57 -6.59 0.75 -5.90
N ILE A 58 -5.82 0.25 -6.86
CA ILE A 58 -5.07 -1.01 -6.75
C ILE A 58 -3.61 -0.76 -7.11
N ILE A 59 -2.73 -1.70 -6.76
CA ILE A 59 -1.33 -1.71 -7.19
C ILE A 59 -1.10 -2.97 -8.00
N THR A 60 -0.53 -2.81 -9.19
CA THR A 60 -0.06 -3.91 -10.05
C THR A 60 1.45 -3.86 -10.20
N LEU A 61 2.04 -4.93 -10.73
CA LEU A 61 3.47 -5.03 -11.02
C LEU A 61 3.66 -5.24 -12.52
N ALA A 62 4.53 -4.44 -13.14
CA ALA A 62 5.06 -4.74 -14.47
C ALA A 62 6.18 -5.80 -14.36
N PRO A 63 6.50 -6.54 -15.44
CA PRO A 63 7.69 -7.37 -15.47
C PRO A 63 8.96 -6.57 -15.18
N GLY A 64 9.86 -7.13 -14.36
CA GLY A 64 11.13 -6.50 -14.02
C GLY A 64 11.07 -5.51 -12.85
N LYS A 65 11.98 -4.53 -12.86
CA LYS A 65 12.11 -3.56 -11.77
C LYS A 65 10.92 -2.59 -11.78
N ASN A 66 10.23 -2.50 -10.65
CA ASN A 66 9.18 -1.51 -10.43
C ASN A 66 9.68 -0.43 -9.46
N GLU A 67 9.35 0.83 -9.73
CA GLU A 67 9.73 1.98 -8.93
C GLU A 67 8.56 2.44 -8.07
N PHE A 68 8.76 2.40 -6.74
CA PHE A 68 7.74 2.74 -5.77
C PHE A 68 8.10 3.97 -4.96
N LYS A 69 7.08 4.76 -4.59
CA LYS A 69 7.21 5.85 -3.63
C LYS A 69 6.00 5.92 -2.72
N ILE A 70 6.26 6.15 -1.44
CA ILE A 70 5.24 6.54 -0.48
C ILE A 70 5.25 8.07 -0.39
N LYS A 71 4.07 8.68 -0.53
CA LYS A 71 3.86 10.14 -0.38
C LYS A 71 2.93 10.42 0.79
N GLY A 72 3.01 11.65 1.28
CA GLY A 72 2.31 12.14 2.45
C GLY A 72 3.28 12.67 3.50
N ASP A 73 2.74 13.21 4.60
CA ASP A 73 3.50 13.50 5.81
C ASP A 73 3.68 12.19 6.59
N VAL A 74 4.73 11.44 6.24
CA VAL A 74 4.95 10.06 6.70
C VAL A 74 6.34 9.86 7.31
N SER A 75 6.43 8.98 8.30
CA SER A 75 7.69 8.57 8.93
C SER A 75 7.66 7.10 9.35
N ASP A 76 8.81 6.55 9.79
CA ASP A 76 8.96 5.16 10.24
C ASP A 76 8.45 4.11 9.23
N ILE A 77 8.78 4.30 7.96
CA ILE A 77 8.22 3.52 6.86
C ILE A 77 8.86 2.13 6.77
N LYS A 78 8.02 1.09 6.83
CA LYS A 78 8.37 -0.29 6.50
C LYS A 78 7.33 -0.89 5.56
N THR A 79 7.78 -1.39 4.42
CA THR A 79 6.89 -1.99 3.40
C THR A 79 7.40 -3.36 3.01
N THR A 80 6.50 -4.34 2.90
CA THR A 80 6.82 -5.70 2.44
C THR A 80 5.86 -6.12 1.34
N PHE A 81 6.40 -6.49 0.18
CA PHE A 81 5.63 -7.02 -0.94
C PHE A 81 5.70 -8.55 -0.94
N LYS A 82 4.53 -9.19 -0.93
CA LYS A 82 4.37 -10.65 -1.04
C LYS A 82 3.57 -10.94 -2.30
N PHE A 83 4.23 -11.45 -3.33
CA PHE A 83 3.58 -11.84 -4.57
C PHE A 83 4.10 -13.20 -5.05
N PRO A 84 3.23 -14.04 -5.62
CA PRO A 84 3.69 -15.26 -6.28
C PRO A 84 4.49 -14.87 -7.52
N PHE A 85 5.69 -15.42 -7.66
CA PHE A 85 6.43 -15.35 -8.92
C PHE A 85 6.03 -16.55 -9.77
N ILE A 86 5.35 -16.32 -10.89
CA ILE A 86 4.99 -17.38 -11.84
C ILE A 86 6.07 -17.39 -12.92
N TYR A 87 6.89 -18.44 -12.96
CA TYR A 87 7.78 -18.70 -14.08
C TYR A 87 6.93 -19.22 -15.26
N ARG A 88 7.06 -18.59 -16.42
CA ARG A 88 6.53 -19.05 -17.70
C ARG A 88 7.65 -19.13 -18.71
#